data_AF-A0A2M7SA89-F1
#
_entry.id   AF-A0A2M7SA89-F1
#
_cell.length_a   1.000
_cell.length_b   1.000
_cell.length_c   1.000
_cell.angle_alpha   90.00
_cell.angle_beta   90.00
_cell.angle_gamma   90.00
#
_symmetry.space_group_name_H-M   'P 1'
#
loop_
_entity.id
_entity.type
_entity.pdbx_description
1 polymer ?
#
loop_
_entity_poly.entity_id
_entity_poly.type
_entity_poly.pdbx_seq_one_letter_code
_entity_poly.pdbx_strand_id
1 'polypeptide(L)'
;MSSGAKQTNNSASPGKSSIVIYRAKDGKINLDVKFERDTLWLTQKQIAYLFGTQRPAITKHLSNIFKSGELREESVGSILEHTASDGKKYNTRFYNLDAVISVGYRVNSRRATQFRIWATKTLKDYLIQGYAINQKRLSQQSEKFKELQDTIRFIRDKSGRPELSGRAQELLNIINEYSSSLTILHQYDKGTLASPRIKKPQFKLYYENSQQLIRQIKSDLLKKGEATSYFGQETGSKLKSIIGAVYQTFDRKELYAGVAGKAANLLYLIIKDHPFVDGNKRIGSLLFIYFLEKNRYLRRESGTRKIENNTMVALALLVANSQPREKDIMIKIISNLLKD
;
A
#
# COMPACT_ATOMS: atom_id res chain seq x y z
N MET A 1 35.85 28.39 13.48
CA MET A 1 34.49 28.74 13.97
C MET A 1 33.75 29.34 12.79
N SER A 2 32.58 28.92 12.33
CA SER A 2 31.46 28.20 12.93
C SER A 2 30.60 27.61 11.80
N SER A 3 30.06 26.40 12.03
CA SER A 3 28.72 25.88 11.68
C SER A 3 28.13 26.15 10.27
N GLY A 4 27.69 25.18 9.47
CA GLY A 4 27.00 23.94 9.83
C GLY A 4 25.47 24.03 9.62
N ALA A 5 24.98 24.38 8.42
CA ALA A 5 23.54 24.39 8.13
C ALA A 5 23.05 23.01 7.65
N LYS A 6 22.59 22.19 8.60
CA LYS A 6 21.78 20.99 8.38
C LYS A 6 20.45 21.36 7.73
N GLN A 7 20.22 20.92 6.49
CA GLN A 7 18.87 20.82 5.93
C GLN A 7 18.19 19.56 6.51
N THR A 8 17.24 19.76 7.43
CA THR A 8 16.41 18.68 7.99
C THR A 8 15.19 18.45 7.11
N ASN A 9 15.20 17.34 6.35
CA ASN A 9 14.04 16.78 5.67
C ASN A 9 12.98 16.31 6.68
N ASN A 10 11.79 16.91 6.62
CA ASN A 10 10.67 16.61 7.52
C ASN A 10 9.97 15.32 7.06
N SER A 11 10.13 14.24 7.83
CA SER A 11 9.53 12.93 7.62
C SER A 11 8.02 12.92 7.93
N ALA A 12 7.22 12.45 6.98
CA ALA A 12 5.77 12.27 7.14
C ALA A 12 5.42 11.25 8.25
N SER A 13 4.69 11.70 9.27
CA SER A 13 4.21 10.90 10.40
C SER A 13 3.11 9.90 10.02
N PRO A 14 3.06 8.70 10.63
CA PRO A 14 2.04 7.70 10.38
C PRO A 14 0.73 8.09 11.09
N GLY A 15 -0.40 8.12 10.36
CA GLY A 15 -1.73 8.36 10.93
C GLY A 15 -2.59 9.41 10.21
N LYS A 16 -2.15 9.94 9.06
CA LYS A 16 -2.92 10.92 8.27
C LYS A 16 -3.49 10.27 7.00
N SER A 17 -4.80 10.26 6.84
CA SER A 17 -5.47 9.90 5.59
C SER A 17 -6.24 11.10 5.04
N SER A 18 -5.94 11.50 3.80
CA SER A 18 -6.65 12.59 3.13
C SER A 18 -7.97 12.08 2.56
N ILE A 19 -9.10 12.61 3.03
CA ILE A 19 -10.43 12.29 2.48
C ILE A 19 -11.10 13.55 1.90
N VAL A 20 -11.84 13.34 0.81
CA VAL A 20 -12.77 14.35 0.30
C VAL A 20 -14.08 14.14 1.03
N ILE A 21 -14.48 15.09 1.88
CA ILE A 21 -15.72 15.00 2.66
C ILE A 21 -16.92 15.30 1.74
N TYR A 22 -16.89 16.44 1.03
CA TYR A 22 -17.86 16.77 -0.01
C TYR A 22 -17.24 17.70 -1.07
N ARG A 23 -17.88 17.80 -2.24
CA ARG A 23 -17.45 18.70 -3.34
C ARG A 23 -18.32 19.95 -3.30
N ALA A 24 -17.71 21.10 -2.98
CA ALA A 24 -18.38 22.39 -3.10
C ALA A 24 -18.23 22.93 -4.53
N LYS A 25 -19.10 23.87 -4.95
CA LYS A 25 -19.07 24.45 -6.31
C LYS A 25 -17.75 25.20 -6.62
N ASP A 26 -16.97 25.57 -5.60
CA ASP A 26 -15.66 26.25 -5.66
C ASP A 26 -14.45 25.29 -5.67
N GLY A 27 -14.66 23.96 -5.58
CA GLY A 27 -13.58 22.97 -5.67
C GLY A 27 -13.73 21.77 -4.74
N LYS A 28 -12.76 20.84 -4.80
CA LYS A 28 -12.68 19.68 -3.89
C LYS A 28 -12.05 20.14 -2.58
N ILE A 29 -12.79 20.03 -1.47
CA ILE A 29 -12.22 20.23 -0.14
C ILE A 29 -11.50 18.94 0.26
N ASN A 30 -10.17 18.98 0.22
CA ASN A 30 -9.31 17.90 0.72
C ASN A 30 -8.95 18.23 2.18
N LEU A 31 -9.27 17.31 3.10
CA LEU A 31 -8.86 17.40 4.49
C LEU A 31 -8.06 16.15 4.87
N ASP A 32 -6.99 16.36 5.61
CA ASP A 32 -6.31 15.28 6.33
C ASP A 32 -7.15 14.95 7.55
N VAL A 33 -7.73 13.76 7.58
CA VAL A 33 -8.65 13.34 8.63
C VAL A 33 -8.09 12.12 9.34
N LYS A 34 -8.32 12.04 10.65
CA LYS A 34 -8.03 10.84 11.42
C LYS A 34 -9.27 9.98 11.50
N PHE A 35 -9.11 8.67 11.28
CA PHE A 35 -10.16 7.67 11.51
C PHE A 35 -9.76 6.84 12.72
N GLU A 36 -10.62 6.83 13.73
CA GLU A 36 -10.42 6.08 14.96
C GLU A 36 -11.80 5.77 15.57
N ARG A 37 -12.02 4.55 16.07
CA ARG A 37 -13.32 4.09 16.61
C ARG A 37 -14.49 4.33 15.64
N ASP A 38 -14.32 3.95 14.37
CA ASP A 38 -15.34 4.04 13.30
C ASP A 38 -15.94 5.42 13.06
N THR A 39 -15.29 6.48 13.55
CA THR A 39 -15.69 7.86 13.30
C THR A 39 -14.51 8.69 12.82
N LEU A 40 -14.82 9.85 12.24
CA LEU A 40 -13.83 10.80 11.79
C LEU A 40 -13.56 11.83 12.88
N TRP A 41 -12.30 12.24 13.00
CA TRP A 41 -11.86 13.19 14.02
C TRP A 41 -11.20 14.41 13.39
N LEU A 42 -11.68 15.60 13.77
CA LEU A 42 -11.18 16.88 13.29
C LEU A 42 -10.81 17.81 14.45
N THR A 43 -9.74 18.58 14.26
CA THR A 43 -9.41 19.72 15.12
C THR A 43 -10.32 20.91 14.83
N GLN A 44 -10.49 21.83 15.78
CA GLN A 44 -11.25 23.08 15.56
C GLN A 44 -10.76 23.86 14.33
N LYS A 45 -9.45 23.83 14.05
CA LYS A 45 -8.85 24.47 12.86
C LYS A 45 -9.32 23.81 11.57
N GLN A 46 -9.41 22.48 11.54
CA GLN A 46 -9.90 21.75 10.37
C GLN A 46 -11.40 21.95 10.16
N ILE A 47 -12.19 21.99 11.24
CA ILE A 47 -13.62 22.30 11.18
C ILE A 47 -13.84 23.73 10.65
N ALA A 48 -13.04 24.70 11.11
CA ALA A 48 -13.07 26.06 10.63
C ALA A 48 -12.79 26.13 9.12
N TYR A 49 -11.77 25.41 8.64
CA TYR A 49 -11.47 25.31 7.21
C TYR A 49 -12.59 24.65 6.39
N LEU A 50 -13.15 23.54 6.90
CA LEU A 50 -14.25 22.80 6.28
C LEU A 50 -15.46 23.70 6.03
N PHE A 51 -15.81 24.54 7.00
CA PHE A 51 -16.96 25.45 6.93
C PHE A 51 -16.60 26.87 6.48
N GLY A 52 -15.34 27.15 6.12
CA GLY A 52 -14.93 28.49 5.66
C GLY A 52 -15.18 29.58 6.70
N THR A 53 -14.90 29.30 7.97
CA THR A 53 -15.04 30.24 9.09
C THR A 53 -13.75 30.29 9.90
N GLN A 54 -13.72 31.11 10.95
CA GLN A 54 -12.58 31.23 11.84
C GLN A 54 -12.69 30.29 13.04
N ARG A 55 -11.54 29.85 13.57
CA ARG A 55 -11.48 28.97 14.75
C ARG A 55 -12.31 29.47 15.94
N PRO A 56 -12.31 30.77 16.33
CA PRO A 56 -13.09 31.24 17.47
C PRO A 56 -14.60 30.99 17.32
N ALA A 57 -15.14 31.05 16.09
CA ALA A 57 -16.53 30.74 15.83
C ALA A 57 -16.84 29.26 16.14
N ILE A 58 -15.95 28.35 15.76
CA ILE A 58 -16.07 26.92 16.07
C ILE A 58 -16.03 26.70 17.59
N THR A 59 -15.10 27.36 18.30
CA THR A 59 -15.01 27.28 19.76
C THR A 59 -16.31 27.75 20.42
N LYS A 60 -16.89 28.87 19.95
CA LYS A 60 -18.18 29.37 20.43
C LYS A 60 -19.31 28.38 20.19
N HIS A 61 -19.41 27.81 18.99
CA HIS A 61 -20.45 26.83 18.66
C HIS A 61 -20.36 25.56 19.50
N LEU A 62 -19.15 25.00 19.67
CA LEU A 62 -18.92 23.84 20.53
C LEU A 62 -19.30 24.11 21.98
N SER A 63 -18.89 25.27 22.53
CA SER A 63 -19.27 25.65 23.89
C SER A 63 -20.80 25.73 24.06
N ASN A 64 -21.50 26.31 23.09
CA ASN A 64 -22.96 26.38 23.12
C ASN A 64 -23.64 25.01 22.98
N ILE A 65 -23.08 24.09 22.19
CA ILE A 65 -23.58 22.71 22.04
C ILE A 65 -23.50 21.97 23.38
N PHE A 66 -22.38 22.10 24.08
CA PHE A 66 -22.19 21.45 25.38
C PHE A 66 -23.04 22.08 26.47
N LYS A 67 -23.14 23.41 26.51
CA LYS A 67 -24.02 24.12 27.45
C LYS A 67 -25.50 23.78 27.28
N SER A 68 -25.95 23.56 26.04
CA SER A 68 -27.34 23.17 25.77
C SER A 68 -27.62 21.69 26.02
N GLY A 69 -26.60 20.89 26.35
CA GLY A 69 -26.73 19.44 26.52
C GLY A 69 -27.01 18.68 25.23
N GLU A 70 -26.82 19.29 24.05
CA GLU A 70 -27.03 18.61 22.76
C GLU A 70 -26.03 17.48 22.57
N LEU A 71 -24.78 17.71 22.98
CA LEU A 71 -23.73 16.69 23.04
C LEU A 71 -22.99 16.79 24.37
N ARG A 72 -22.44 15.68 24.85
CA ARG A 72 -21.55 15.66 26.03
C ARG A 72 -20.11 15.78 25.57
N GLU A 73 -19.35 16.73 26.13
CA GLU A 73 -17.97 17.00 25.68
C GLU A 73 -17.07 15.76 25.77
N GLU A 74 -17.28 14.92 26.80
CA GLU A 74 -16.53 13.67 27.03
C GLU A 74 -16.82 12.58 25.97
N SER A 75 -18.00 12.60 25.33
CA SER A 75 -18.38 11.61 24.34
C SER A 75 -17.92 11.96 22.92
N VAL A 76 -17.73 13.25 22.64
CA VAL A 76 -17.42 13.74 21.29
C VAL A 76 -16.06 14.43 21.18
N GLY A 77 -15.41 14.72 22.31
CA GLY A 77 -14.08 15.31 22.40
C GLY A 77 -13.03 14.29 22.86
N SER A 78 -11.87 14.28 22.20
CA SER A 78 -10.72 13.48 22.63
C SER A 78 -9.43 14.28 22.54
N ILE A 79 -8.56 14.14 23.53
CA ILE A 79 -7.20 14.68 23.49
C ILE A 79 -6.33 13.58 22.87
N LEU A 80 -5.95 13.75 21.61
CA LEU A 80 -5.01 12.85 20.94
C LEU A 80 -3.61 13.44 21.03
N GLU A 81 -2.65 12.67 21.58
CA GLU A 81 -1.25 13.08 21.59
C GLU A 81 -0.74 13.21 20.15
N HIS A 82 -0.12 14.36 19.86
CA HIS A 82 0.59 14.59 18.62
C HIS A 82 2.03 15.00 18.89
N THR A 83 2.97 14.24 18.33
CA THR A 83 4.36 14.64 18.21
C THR A 83 4.48 15.62 17.04
N ALA A 84 4.76 16.89 17.34
CA ALA A 84 5.10 17.88 16.32
C ALA A 84 6.54 17.66 15.83
N SER A 85 6.86 18.20 14.65
CA SER A 85 8.22 18.18 14.05
C SER A 85 9.30 18.83 14.92
N ASP A 86 8.93 19.53 15.99
CA ASP A 86 9.84 20.20 16.94
C ASP A 86 10.08 19.40 18.25
N GLY A 87 9.53 18.19 18.38
CA GLY A 87 9.66 17.36 19.58
C GLY A 87 8.76 17.78 20.76
N LYS A 88 7.93 18.82 20.63
CA LYS A 88 6.98 19.23 21.68
C LYS A 88 5.65 18.48 21.53
N LYS A 89 5.15 17.99 22.67
CA LYS A 89 3.81 17.41 22.78
C LYS A 89 2.78 18.54 22.89
N TYR A 90 1.90 18.66 21.90
CA TYR A 90 0.76 19.58 21.99
C TYR A 90 -0.52 18.78 22.27
N ASN A 91 -1.18 19.08 23.38
CA ASN A 91 -2.51 18.55 23.70
C ASN A 91 -3.56 19.21 22.79
N THR A 92 -3.73 18.68 21.58
CA THR A 92 -4.72 19.19 20.63
C THR A 92 -6.02 18.43 20.80
N ARG A 93 -7.12 19.13 21.08
CA ARG A 93 -8.46 18.52 21.15
C ARG A 93 -8.99 18.21 19.75
N PHE A 94 -9.50 16.99 19.60
CA PHE A 94 -10.20 16.49 18.42
C PHE A 94 -11.67 16.32 18.73
N TYR A 95 -12.49 16.52 17.70
CA TYR A 95 -13.94 16.39 17.77
C TYR A 95 -14.41 15.38 16.72
N ASN A 96 -15.28 14.47 17.14
CA ASN A 96 -15.80 13.40 16.30
C ASN A 96 -16.81 13.91 15.25
N LEU A 97 -17.36 13.01 14.42
CA LEU A 97 -18.32 13.37 13.38
C LEU A 97 -19.58 14.07 13.92
N ASP A 98 -20.10 13.68 15.08
CA ASP A 98 -21.33 14.26 15.64
C ASP A 98 -21.15 15.73 15.97
N ALA A 99 -20.03 16.07 16.61
CA ALA A 99 -19.67 17.46 16.88
C ALA A 99 -19.47 18.26 15.58
N VAL A 100 -18.88 17.65 14.54
CA VAL A 100 -18.72 18.30 13.22
C VAL A 100 -20.07 18.57 12.58
N ILE A 101 -21.00 17.62 12.64
CA ILE A 101 -22.36 17.75 12.11
C ILE A 101 -23.11 18.88 12.86
N SER A 102 -23.15 18.84 14.19
CA SER A 102 -23.83 19.84 15.02
C SER A 102 -23.29 21.25 14.76
N VAL A 103 -21.96 21.41 14.64
CA VAL A 103 -21.35 22.69 14.28
C VAL A 103 -21.73 23.09 12.85
N GLY A 104 -21.72 22.16 11.90
CA GLY A 104 -22.10 22.41 10.50
C GLY A 104 -23.54 22.93 10.36
N TYR A 105 -24.46 22.54 11.24
CA TYR A 105 -25.81 23.08 11.27
C TYR A 105 -25.92 24.48 11.86
N ARG A 106 -24.99 24.88 12.73
CA ARG A 106 -24.98 26.17 13.44
C ARG A 106 -24.14 27.25 12.74
N VAL A 107 -23.19 26.87 11.88
CA VAL A 107 -22.34 27.82 11.14
C VAL A 107 -23.11 28.41 9.97
N ASN A 108 -23.14 29.74 9.88
CA ASN A 108 -23.71 30.46 8.75
C ASN A 108 -22.63 30.75 7.69
N SER A 109 -22.42 29.82 6.77
CA SER A 109 -21.53 30.02 5.63
C SER A 109 -22.02 29.25 4.40
N ARG A 110 -21.58 29.69 3.20
CA ARG A 110 -21.87 28.97 1.96
C ARG A 110 -21.38 27.52 2.01
N ARG A 111 -20.22 27.27 2.61
CA ARG A 111 -19.64 25.92 2.79
C ARG A 111 -20.45 25.08 3.77
N ALA A 112 -20.88 25.63 4.90
CA ALA A 112 -21.78 24.95 5.84
C ALA A 112 -23.12 24.59 5.17
N THR A 113 -23.68 25.48 4.34
CA THR A 113 -24.89 25.17 3.55
C THR A 113 -24.67 24.02 2.57
N GLN A 114 -23.55 23.98 1.85
CA GLN A 114 -23.24 22.84 0.96
C GLN A 114 -23.05 21.54 1.73
N PHE A 115 -22.39 21.59 2.89
CA PHE A 115 -22.26 20.44 3.79
C PHE A 115 -23.63 19.92 4.24
N ARG A 116 -24.55 20.79 4.64
CA ARG A 116 -25.93 20.40 5.02
C ARG A 116 -26.67 19.73 3.86
N ILE A 117 -26.64 20.32 2.66
CA ILE A 117 -27.26 19.73 1.46
C ILE A 117 -26.70 18.32 1.20
N TRP A 118 -25.38 18.15 1.29
CA TRP A 118 -24.74 16.85 1.14
C TRP A 118 -25.16 15.87 2.24
N ALA A 119 -25.10 16.27 3.51
CA ALA A 119 -25.44 15.42 4.65
C ALA A 119 -26.91 14.96 4.60
N THR A 120 -27.83 15.87 4.30
CA THR A 120 -29.26 15.55 4.12
C THR A 120 -29.47 14.60 2.95
N LYS A 121 -28.78 14.83 1.82
CA LYS A 121 -28.85 13.92 0.67
C LYS A 121 -28.34 12.53 1.04
N THR A 122 -27.18 12.43 1.69
CA THR A 122 -26.60 11.15 2.11
C THR A 122 -27.51 10.39 3.07
N LEU A 123 -28.12 11.09 4.03
CA LEU A 123 -29.11 10.48 4.93
C LEU A 123 -30.34 10.00 4.17
N LYS A 124 -30.87 10.81 3.24
CA LYS A 124 -32.01 10.45 2.39
C LYS A 124 -31.70 9.22 1.51
N ASP A 125 -30.54 9.21 0.87
CA ASP A 125 -30.09 8.10 0.04
C ASP A 125 -30.00 6.82 0.89
N TYR A 126 -29.46 6.90 2.10
CA TYR A 126 -29.40 5.76 3.03
C TYR A 126 -30.78 5.28 3.48
N LEU A 127 -31.69 6.19 3.83
CA LEU A 127 -33.05 5.82 4.28
C LEU A 127 -33.91 5.22 3.15
N ILE A 128 -33.72 5.66 1.91
CA ILE A 128 -34.52 5.19 0.77
C ILE A 128 -33.91 3.94 0.12
N GLN A 129 -32.59 3.88 -0.02
CA GLN A 129 -31.90 2.82 -0.76
C GLN A 129 -31.26 1.76 0.16
N GLY A 130 -31.23 2.00 1.48
CA GLY A 130 -30.55 1.15 2.46
C GLY A 130 -29.03 1.31 2.49
N TYR A 131 -28.44 2.14 1.62
CA TYR A 131 -27.00 2.37 1.54
C TYR A 131 -26.67 3.77 1.00
N ALA A 132 -25.44 4.24 1.25
CA ALA A 132 -24.89 5.45 0.63
C ALA A 132 -23.64 5.10 -0.21
N ILE A 133 -23.64 5.42 -1.51
CA ILE A 133 -22.54 5.04 -2.41
C ILE A 133 -21.40 6.06 -2.40
N ASN A 134 -20.18 5.59 -2.12
CA ASN A 134 -18.96 6.32 -2.46
C ASN A 134 -18.42 5.84 -3.83
N GLN A 135 -18.79 6.54 -4.91
CA GLN A 135 -18.49 6.13 -6.30
C GLN A 135 -16.99 5.96 -6.58
N LYS A 136 -16.13 6.78 -5.98
CA LYS A 136 -14.67 6.69 -6.15
C LYS A 136 -14.11 5.44 -5.48
N ARG A 137 -14.63 5.08 -4.30
CA ARG A 137 -14.23 3.87 -3.60
C ARG A 137 -14.75 2.62 -4.32
N LEU A 138 -15.98 2.66 -4.81
CA LEU A 138 -16.61 1.56 -5.55
C LEU A 138 -15.88 1.25 -6.87
N SER A 139 -15.52 2.27 -7.65
CA SER A 139 -14.74 2.10 -8.89
C SER A 139 -13.35 1.49 -8.63
N GLN A 140 -12.62 1.99 -7.63
CA GLN A 140 -11.33 1.42 -7.22
C GLN A 140 -11.44 -0.03 -6.73
N GLN A 141 -12.56 -0.41 -6.11
CA GLN A 141 -12.82 -1.78 -5.66
C GLN A 141 -13.18 -2.70 -6.83
N SER A 142 -13.99 -2.22 -7.77
CA SER A 142 -14.33 -2.95 -9.00
C SER A 142 -13.10 -3.26 -9.84
N GLU A 143 -12.16 -2.31 -9.96
CA GLU A 143 -10.88 -2.53 -10.63
C GLU A 143 -10.06 -3.65 -9.95
N LYS A 144 -9.92 -3.60 -8.61
CA LYS A 144 -9.22 -4.66 -7.86
C LYS A 144 -9.87 -6.03 -8.02
N PHE A 145 -11.20 -6.09 -8.04
CA PHE A 145 -11.94 -7.33 -8.24
C PHE A 145 -11.71 -7.90 -9.64
N LYS A 146 -11.71 -7.04 -10.67
CA LYS A 146 -11.37 -7.44 -12.04
C LYS A 146 -9.92 -7.95 -12.14
N GLU A 147 -8.96 -7.28 -11.50
CA GLU A 147 -7.56 -7.74 -11.44
C GLU A 147 -7.43 -9.13 -10.82
N LEU A 148 -8.21 -9.43 -9.78
CA LEU A 148 -8.27 -10.74 -9.15
C LEU A 148 -8.80 -11.80 -10.13
N GLN A 149 -9.92 -11.51 -10.81
CA GLN A 149 -10.50 -12.43 -11.79
C GLN A 149 -9.53 -12.74 -12.94
N ASP A 150 -8.84 -11.71 -13.45
CA ASP A 150 -7.87 -11.87 -14.53
C ASP A 150 -6.65 -12.68 -14.06
N THR A 151 -6.21 -12.50 -12.80
CA THR A 151 -5.13 -13.31 -12.20
C THR A 151 -5.52 -14.78 -12.06
N ILE A 152 -6.71 -15.06 -11.54
CA ILE A 152 -7.20 -16.44 -11.36
C ILE A 152 -7.32 -17.14 -12.72
N ARG A 153 -7.87 -16.44 -13.72
CA ARG A 153 -7.97 -16.95 -15.10
C ARG A 153 -6.58 -17.25 -15.66
N PHE A 154 -5.65 -16.31 -15.50
CA PHE A 154 -4.27 -16.49 -15.95
C PHE A 154 -3.60 -17.74 -15.35
N ILE A 155 -3.70 -17.93 -14.04
CA ILE A 155 -3.09 -19.08 -13.36
C ILE A 155 -3.73 -20.39 -13.86
N ARG A 156 -5.06 -20.41 -14.02
CA ARG A 156 -5.81 -21.56 -14.55
C ARG A 156 -5.41 -21.90 -15.99
N ASP A 157 -5.27 -20.90 -16.85
CA ASP A 157 -4.89 -21.11 -18.25
C ASP A 157 -3.46 -21.65 -18.37
N LYS A 158 -2.56 -21.26 -17.45
CA LYS A 158 -1.16 -21.73 -17.45
C LYS A 158 -0.97 -23.06 -16.72
N SER A 159 -1.85 -23.45 -15.79
CA SER A 159 -1.73 -24.71 -15.04
C SER A 159 -1.91 -25.96 -15.89
N GLY A 160 -2.52 -25.86 -17.08
CA GLY A 160 -2.67 -26.97 -18.03
C GLY A 160 -1.39 -27.36 -18.79
N ARG A 161 -0.26 -26.70 -18.53
CA ARG A 161 1.02 -27.02 -19.19
C ARG A 161 1.70 -28.23 -18.55
N PRO A 162 2.31 -29.16 -19.33
CA PRO A 162 2.95 -30.37 -18.81
C PRO A 162 4.00 -30.08 -17.70
N GLU A 163 4.74 -28.98 -17.83
CA GLU A 163 5.79 -28.56 -16.89
C GLU A 163 5.25 -28.03 -15.55
N LEU A 164 3.95 -27.73 -15.48
CA LEU A 164 3.24 -27.21 -14.30
C LEU A 164 2.19 -28.19 -13.75
N SER A 165 1.89 -29.27 -14.49
CA SER A 165 0.87 -30.27 -14.16
C SER A 165 1.12 -30.96 -12.81
N GLY A 166 2.38 -31.27 -12.49
CA GLY A 166 2.78 -31.83 -11.18
C GLY A 166 2.80 -30.82 -10.01
N ARG A 167 2.45 -29.56 -10.26
CA ARG A 167 2.50 -28.45 -9.27
C ARG A 167 1.14 -27.76 -9.10
N ALA A 168 0.07 -28.42 -9.49
CA ALA A 168 -1.29 -27.92 -9.36
C ALA A 168 -1.61 -27.47 -7.92
N GLN A 169 -1.16 -28.23 -6.91
CA GLN A 169 -1.38 -27.87 -5.50
C GLN A 169 -0.61 -26.61 -5.07
N GLU A 170 0.58 -26.35 -5.62
CA GLU A 170 1.37 -25.14 -5.33
C GLU A 170 0.76 -23.91 -6.00
N LEU A 171 0.23 -24.08 -7.23
CA LEU A 171 -0.53 -23.04 -7.91
C LEU A 171 -1.86 -22.76 -7.21
N LEU A 172 -2.55 -23.79 -6.70
CA LEU A 172 -3.72 -23.65 -5.84
C LEU A 172 -3.37 -22.97 -4.51
N ASN A 173 -2.20 -23.24 -3.93
CA ASN A 173 -1.73 -22.52 -2.75
C ASN A 173 -1.43 -21.06 -3.06
N ILE A 174 -0.84 -20.73 -4.21
CA ILE A 174 -0.72 -19.33 -4.67
C ILE A 174 -2.10 -18.69 -4.80
N ILE A 175 -3.08 -19.39 -5.38
CA ILE A 175 -4.46 -18.92 -5.50
C ILE A 175 -5.12 -18.75 -4.12
N ASN A 176 -4.88 -19.65 -3.16
CA ASN A 176 -5.39 -19.57 -1.79
C ASN A 176 -4.70 -18.49 -0.96
N GLU A 177 -3.39 -18.30 -1.12
CA GLU A 177 -2.66 -17.14 -0.59
C GLU A 177 -3.19 -15.85 -1.22
N TYR A 178 -3.58 -15.88 -2.50
CA TYR A 178 -4.30 -14.80 -3.16
C TYR A 178 -5.72 -14.63 -2.62
N SER A 179 -6.40 -15.71 -2.18
CA SER A 179 -7.72 -15.73 -1.55
C SER A 179 -7.77 -15.02 -0.19
N SER A 180 -6.63 -14.55 0.33
CA SER A 180 -6.62 -13.41 1.27
C SER A 180 -7.24 -12.13 0.66
N SER A 181 -7.58 -12.11 -0.63
CA SER A 181 -8.48 -11.15 -1.26
C SER A 181 -9.96 -11.37 -0.94
N LEU A 182 -10.37 -12.55 -0.44
CA LEU A 182 -11.64 -12.69 0.27
C LEU A 182 -11.63 -11.85 1.54
N THR A 183 -10.48 -11.50 2.10
CA THR A 183 -10.39 -10.49 3.16
C THR A 183 -10.74 -9.11 2.62
N ILE A 184 -10.42 -8.78 1.36
CA ILE A 184 -10.87 -7.53 0.71
C ILE A 184 -12.39 -7.56 0.48
N LEU A 185 -12.95 -8.70 0.06
CA LEU A 185 -14.41 -8.88 -0.09
C LEU A 185 -15.13 -8.85 1.26
N HIS A 186 -14.56 -9.49 2.28
CA HIS A 186 -15.03 -9.49 3.66
C HIS A 186 -14.90 -8.11 4.32
N GLN A 187 -13.81 -7.39 4.06
CA GLN A 187 -13.62 -5.99 4.48
C GLN A 187 -14.50 -5.04 3.66
N TYR A 188 -14.95 -5.41 2.46
CA TYR A 188 -15.97 -4.70 1.71
C TYR A 188 -17.33 -4.88 2.38
N ASP A 189 -17.73 -6.12 2.66
CA ASP A 189 -18.98 -6.45 3.35
C ASP A 189 -19.05 -5.82 4.76
N LYS A 190 -17.91 -5.74 5.45
CA LYS A 190 -17.77 -5.11 6.77
C LYS A 190 -17.42 -3.61 6.74
N GLY A 191 -17.20 -3.00 5.58
CA GLY A 191 -16.82 -1.59 5.45
C GLY A 191 -15.40 -1.20 5.90
N THR A 192 -14.57 -2.13 6.37
CA THR A 192 -13.26 -1.92 7.02
C THR A 192 -12.04 -1.87 6.09
N LEU A 193 -12.22 -1.75 4.77
CA LEU A 193 -11.11 -1.75 3.80
C LEU A 193 -10.05 -0.68 4.06
N ALA A 194 -8.85 -1.12 4.43
CA ALA A 194 -7.65 -0.29 4.53
C ALA A 194 -6.92 -0.19 3.18
N SER A 195 -6.32 0.98 2.90
CA SER A 195 -5.40 1.11 1.76
C SER A 195 -4.04 0.50 2.11
N PRO A 196 -3.43 -0.33 1.24
CA PRO A 196 -2.15 -0.95 1.56
C PRO A 196 -1.07 0.13 1.71
N ARG A 197 -0.34 0.10 2.84
CA ARG A 197 0.80 1.00 3.07
C ARG A 197 1.97 0.55 2.19
N ILE A 198 2.43 1.42 1.29
CA ILE A 198 3.63 1.17 0.48
C ILE A 198 4.85 1.35 1.38
N LYS A 199 5.54 0.27 1.72
CA LYS A 199 6.82 0.33 2.48
C LYS A 199 7.93 0.78 1.54
N LYS A 200 8.62 1.87 1.90
CA LYS A 200 9.84 2.31 1.19
C LYS A 200 11.01 1.37 1.52
N PRO A 201 11.87 1.02 0.54
CA PRO A 201 13.03 0.19 0.78
C PRO A 201 14.06 0.91 1.66
N GLN A 202 14.57 0.21 2.67
CA GLN A 202 15.67 0.66 3.54
C GLN A 202 17.02 0.12 3.05
N PHE A 203 17.00 -0.97 2.29
CA PHE A 203 18.18 -1.60 1.70
C PHE A 203 18.13 -1.46 0.17
N LYS A 204 19.25 -1.06 -0.42
CA LYS A 204 19.48 -1.03 -1.87
C LYS A 204 20.37 -2.21 -2.26
N LEU A 205 19.95 -2.97 -3.26
CA LEU A 205 20.72 -4.04 -3.86
C LEU A 205 21.77 -3.44 -4.81
N TYR A 206 23.03 -3.80 -4.62
CA TYR A 206 24.15 -3.39 -5.46
C TYR A 206 24.71 -4.59 -6.24
N TYR A 207 25.29 -4.33 -7.41
CA TYR A 207 25.81 -5.35 -8.30
C TYR A 207 26.91 -6.19 -7.63
N GLU A 208 27.82 -5.54 -6.93
CA GLU A 208 28.97 -6.14 -6.26
C GLU A 208 28.52 -7.11 -5.17
N ASN A 209 27.55 -6.69 -4.35
CA ASN A 209 26.94 -7.54 -3.32
C ASN A 209 26.19 -8.73 -3.93
N SER A 210 25.48 -8.52 -5.04
CA SER A 210 24.80 -9.59 -5.76
C SER A 210 25.79 -10.63 -6.31
N GLN A 211 26.90 -10.19 -6.91
CA GLN A 211 27.93 -11.10 -7.41
C GLN A 211 28.61 -11.89 -6.29
N GLN A 212 28.88 -11.25 -5.14
CA GLN A 212 29.45 -11.96 -3.99
C GLN A 212 28.52 -13.07 -3.50
N LEU A 213 27.23 -12.78 -3.37
CA LEU A 213 26.22 -13.76 -2.96
C LEU A 213 26.10 -14.91 -3.96
N ILE A 214 26.10 -14.61 -5.27
CA ILE A 214 26.05 -15.63 -6.33
C ILE A 214 27.29 -16.53 -6.27
N ARG A 215 28.49 -15.96 -6.06
CA ARG A 215 29.74 -16.73 -5.93
C ARG A 215 29.72 -17.68 -4.72
N GLN A 216 29.19 -17.22 -3.59
CA GLN A 216 29.03 -18.06 -2.39
C GLN A 216 28.12 -19.24 -2.66
N ILE A 217 26.91 -18.98 -3.17
CA ILE A 217 25.93 -20.03 -3.49
C ILE A 217 26.48 -20.99 -4.56
N LYS A 218 27.19 -20.47 -5.58
CA LYS A 218 27.83 -21.32 -6.59
C LYS A 218 28.82 -22.30 -5.97
N SER A 219 29.67 -21.83 -5.06
CA SER A 219 30.64 -22.71 -4.38
C SER A 219 29.93 -23.82 -3.60
N ASP A 220 28.87 -23.49 -2.89
CA ASP A 220 28.09 -24.46 -2.12
C ASP A 220 27.37 -25.49 -3.01
N LEU A 221 26.78 -25.05 -4.12
CA LEU A 221 26.09 -25.93 -5.06
C LEU A 221 27.06 -26.85 -5.82
N LEU A 222 28.26 -26.36 -6.17
CA LEU A 222 29.29 -27.19 -6.80
C LEU A 222 29.76 -28.31 -5.86
N LYS A 223 29.96 -28.02 -4.58
CA LYS A 223 30.32 -29.03 -3.56
C LYS A 223 29.26 -30.12 -3.41
N LYS A 224 27.99 -29.77 -3.62
CA LYS A 224 26.85 -30.70 -3.55
C LYS A 224 26.56 -31.43 -4.87
N GLY A 225 27.28 -31.11 -5.95
CA GLY A 225 26.98 -31.64 -7.28
C GLY A 225 25.65 -31.13 -7.88
N GLU A 226 25.08 -30.05 -7.34
CA GLU A 226 23.78 -29.48 -7.74
C GLU A 226 23.89 -28.37 -8.81
N ALA A 227 25.12 -28.02 -9.19
CA ALA A 227 25.42 -27.02 -10.20
C ALA A 227 26.62 -27.41 -11.05
N THR A 228 26.68 -26.84 -12.25
CA THR A 228 27.85 -26.94 -13.15
C THR A 228 28.74 -25.71 -13.01
N SER A 229 29.91 -25.74 -13.65
CA SER A 229 30.82 -24.58 -13.74
C SER A 229 30.16 -23.35 -14.38
N TYR A 230 29.14 -23.54 -15.22
CA TYR A 230 28.39 -22.47 -15.90
C TYR A 230 27.35 -21.77 -15.02
N PHE A 231 27.01 -22.33 -13.86
CA PHE A 231 26.04 -21.71 -12.95
C PHE A 231 26.50 -20.32 -12.51
N GLY A 232 25.64 -19.32 -12.69
CA GLY A 232 25.90 -17.93 -12.31
C GLY A 232 27.00 -17.24 -13.11
N GLN A 233 27.47 -17.83 -14.22
CA GLN A 233 28.36 -17.16 -15.15
C GLN A 233 27.58 -16.09 -15.92
N GLU A 234 27.97 -14.82 -15.77
CA GLU A 234 27.29 -13.70 -16.41
C GLU A 234 27.52 -13.65 -17.93
N THR A 235 26.47 -13.25 -18.65
CA THR A 235 26.51 -12.95 -20.08
C THR A 235 26.56 -11.43 -20.26
N GLY A 236 27.77 -10.90 -20.44
CA GLY A 236 27.99 -9.45 -20.59
C GLY A 236 27.69 -8.67 -19.31
N SER A 237 27.09 -7.49 -19.44
CA SER A 237 26.76 -6.59 -18.32
C SER A 237 25.28 -6.62 -17.90
N LYS A 238 24.53 -7.65 -18.31
CA LYS A 238 23.07 -7.72 -18.16
C LYS A 238 22.60 -7.60 -16.70
N LEU A 239 23.25 -8.28 -15.74
CA LEU A 239 22.86 -8.19 -14.34
C LEU A 239 22.98 -6.76 -13.80
N LYS A 240 24.07 -6.07 -14.13
CA LYS A 240 24.30 -4.67 -13.75
C LYS A 240 23.21 -3.76 -14.33
N SER A 241 22.83 -3.97 -15.59
CA SER A 241 21.74 -3.23 -16.25
C SER A 241 20.39 -3.47 -15.59
N ILE A 242 20.06 -4.72 -15.25
CA ILE A 242 18.81 -5.08 -14.56
C ILE A 242 18.74 -4.40 -13.19
N ILE A 243 19.80 -4.49 -12.39
CA ILE A 243 19.86 -3.83 -11.08
C ILE A 243 19.72 -2.31 -11.26
N GLY A 244 20.39 -1.72 -12.25
CA GLY A 244 20.24 -0.30 -12.59
C GLY A 244 18.79 0.08 -12.90
N ALA A 245 18.11 -0.68 -13.77
CA ALA A 245 16.72 -0.47 -14.15
C ALA A 245 15.76 -0.51 -12.95
N VAL A 246 15.98 -1.42 -11.99
CA VAL A 246 15.16 -1.54 -10.78
C VAL A 246 15.15 -0.25 -9.93
N TYR A 247 16.23 0.53 -10.00
CA TYR A 247 16.39 1.78 -9.26
C TYR A 247 16.28 3.04 -10.12
N GLN A 248 15.88 2.90 -11.39
CA GLN A 248 15.75 4.04 -12.30
C GLN A 248 14.59 4.95 -11.89
N THR A 249 14.74 6.23 -12.20
CA THR A 249 13.69 7.24 -12.02
C THR A 249 13.35 7.89 -13.36
N PHE A 250 12.07 8.22 -13.56
CA PHE A 250 11.57 9.01 -14.68
C PHE A 250 10.73 10.16 -14.12
N ASP A 251 10.98 11.39 -14.57
CA ASP A 251 10.33 12.60 -14.03
C ASP A 251 10.40 12.69 -12.49
N ARG A 252 11.58 12.40 -11.94
CA ARG A 252 11.86 12.33 -10.48
C ARG A 252 10.99 11.33 -9.70
N LYS A 253 10.25 10.45 -10.37
CA LYS A 253 9.49 9.36 -9.76
C LYS A 253 10.20 8.03 -10.01
N GLU A 254 10.22 7.18 -9.00
CA GLU A 254 10.75 5.81 -9.15
C GLU A 254 9.92 5.05 -10.19
N LEU A 255 10.60 4.39 -11.13
CA LEU A 255 9.96 3.54 -12.13
C LEU A 255 9.20 2.38 -11.46
N TYR A 256 9.79 1.83 -10.38
CA TYR A 256 9.19 0.79 -9.55
C TYR A 256 9.12 1.26 -8.10
N ALA A 257 7.91 1.55 -7.63
CA ALA A 257 7.70 2.10 -6.30
C ALA A 257 7.68 1.02 -5.20
N GLY A 258 8.36 1.30 -4.09
CA GLY A 258 8.32 0.49 -2.87
C GLY A 258 9.08 -0.85 -2.95
N VAL A 259 9.15 -1.56 -1.83
CA VAL A 259 9.86 -2.85 -1.74
C VAL A 259 9.23 -3.91 -2.66
N ALA A 260 7.90 -4.06 -2.62
CA ALA A 260 7.18 -5.07 -3.41
C ALA A 260 7.39 -4.89 -4.92
N GLY A 261 7.24 -3.66 -5.42
CA GLY A 261 7.39 -3.36 -6.86
C GLY A 261 8.82 -3.59 -7.36
N LYS A 262 9.83 -3.19 -6.58
CA LYS A 262 11.24 -3.42 -6.90
C LYS A 262 11.60 -4.91 -6.86
N ALA A 263 11.13 -5.64 -5.85
CA ALA A 263 11.34 -7.08 -5.74
C ALA A 263 10.71 -7.83 -6.91
N ALA A 264 9.45 -7.52 -7.25
CA ALA A 264 8.74 -8.15 -8.36
C ALA A 264 9.45 -7.93 -9.70
N ASN A 265 9.88 -6.70 -9.99
CA ASN A 265 10.60 -6.40 -11.23
C ASN A 265 12.00 -7.02 -11.26
N LEU A 266 12.70 -7.07 -10.13
CA LEU A 266 13.99 -7.76 -10.02
C LEU A 266 13.85 -9.25 -10.38
N LEU A 267 12.87 -9.94 -9.79
CA LEU A 267 12.59 -11.35 -10.07
C LEU A 267 12.25 -11.56 -11.55
N TYR A 268 11.32 -10.74 -12.09
CA TYR A 268 10.88 -10.85 -13.47
C TYR A 268 12.03 -10.67 -14.47
N LEU A 269 12.79 -9.58 -14.33
CA LEU A 269 13.86 -9.24 -15.28
C LEU A 269 15.01 -10.26 -15.26
N ILE A 270 15.45 -10.72 -14.07
CA ILE A 270 16.51 -11.74 -14.00
C ILE A 270 16.05 -13.05 -14.69
N ILE A 271 14.80 -13.46 -14.50
CA ILE A 271 14.32 -14.71 -15.09
C ILE A 271 14.13 -14.56 -16.61
N LYS A 272 13.62 -13.43 -17.09
CA LYS A 272 13.30 -13.23 -18.52
C LYS A 272 14.48 -12.79 -19.38
N ASP A 273 15.37 -11.95 -18.85
CA ASP A 273 16.46 -11.36 -19.65
C ASP A 273 17.70 -12.28 -19.71
N HIS A 274 17.67 -13.37 -18.94
CA HIS A 274 18.71 -14.39 -18.86
C HIS A 274 20.13 -13.78 -18.74
N PRO A 275 20.44 -13.06 -17.64
CA PRO A 275 21.74 -12.46 -17.43
C PRO A 275 22.87 -13.48 -17.20
N PHE A 276 22.55 -14.76 -16.96
CA PHE A 276 23.53 -15.82 -16.73
C PHE A 276 23.40 -16.95 -17.77
N VAL A 277 24.50 -17.66 -18.01
CA VAL A 277 24.54 -18.87 -18.86
C VAL A 277 23.64 -19.96 -18.28
N ASP A 278 23.77 -20.26 -16.99
CA ASP A 278 22.86 -21.15 -16.25
C ASP A 278 22.46 -20.54 -14.90
N GLY A 279 21.30 -20.95 -14.40
CA GLY A 279 20.85 -20.64 -13.05
C GLY A 279 19.91 -19.45 -12.94
N ASN A 280 19.49 -18.81 -14.04
CA ASN A 280 18.66 -17.60 -14.03
C ASN A 280 17.44 -17.66 -13.09
N LYS A 281 16.70 -18.77 -13.12
CA LYS A 281 15.55 -19.00 -12.21
C LYS A 281 15.97 -19.05 -10.74
N ARG A 282 17.02 -19.83 -10.44
CA ARG A 282 17.54 -20.02 -9.08
C ARG A 282 18.15 -18.72 -8.52
N ILE A 283 18.93 -18.01 -9.33
CA ILE A 283 19.57 -16.75 -8.97
C ILE A 283 18.54 -15.62 -8.84
N GLY A 284 17.54 -15.58 -9.72
CA GLY A 284 16.41 -14.64 -9.61
C GLY A 284 15.67 -14.82 -8.29
N SER A 285 15.30 -16.05 -7.93
CA SER A 285 14.68 -16.37 -6.64
C SER A 285 15.56 -16.02 -5.45
N LEU A 286 16.86 -16.33 -5.52
CA LEU A 286 17.84 -16.00 -4.48
C LEU A 286 17.91 -14.49 -4.22
N LEU A 287 18.12 -13.70 -5.28
CA LEU A 287 18.24 -12.24 -5.16
C LEU A 287 16.93 -11.60 -4.72
N PHE A 288 15.78 -12.15 -5.14
CA PHE A 288 14.46 -11.75 -4.68
C PHE A 288 14.28 -11.96 -3.17
N ILE A 289 14.53 -13.18 -2.67
CA ILE A 289 14.43 -13.50 -1.24
C ILE A 289 15.42 -12.67 -0.41
N TYR A 290 16.67 -12.56 -0.88
CA TYR A 290 17.70 -11.76 -0.23
C TYR A 290 17.29 -10.28 -0.11
N PHE A 291 16.76 -9.69 -1.19
CA PHE A 291 16.31 -8.31 -1.20
C PHE A 291 15.14 -8.07 -0.21
N LEU A 292 14.19 -9.00 -0.12
CA LEU A 292 13.08 -8.94 0.82
C LEU A 292 13.56 -9.06 2.27
N GLU A 293 14.46 -10.00 2.55
CA GLU A 293 15.02 -10.22 3.89
C GLU A 293 15.77 -8.97 4.37
N LYS A 294 16.65 -8.40 3.55
CA LYS A 294 17.40 -7.18 3.89
C LYS A 294 16.53 -5.95 4.07
N ASN A 295 15.35 -5.93 3.45
CA ASN A 295 14.34 -4.88 3.66
C ASN A 295 13.34 -5.19 4.80
N ARG A 296 13.54 -6.28 5.55
CA ARG A 296 12.63 -6.76 6.59
C ARG A 296 11.18 -6.83 6.05
N TYR A 297 11.04 -7.45 4.88
CA TYR A 297 9.78 -7.53 4.13
C TYR A 297 9.44 -8.96 3.70
N LEU A 298 10.27 -9.96 4.05
CA LEU A 298 9.99 -11.37 3.79
C LEU A 298 8.96 -11.97 4.75
N ARG A 299 8.76 -11.36 5.92
CA ARG A 299 7.84 -11.84 6.97
C ARG A 299 6.65 -10.91 7.17
N ARG A 300 5.50 -11.49 7.49
CA ARG A 300 4.28 -10.80 7.92
C ARG A 300 4.43 -10.28 9.35
N GLU A 301 3.51 -9.41 9.77
CA GLU A 301 3.44 -8.95 11.18
C GLU A 301 3.24 -10.11 12.17
N SER A 302 2.56 -11.17 11.75
CA SER A 302 2.38 -12.40 12.52
C SER A 302 3.65 -13.27 12.66
N GLY A 303 4.74 -12.90 11.98
CA GLY A 303 6.02 -13.65 11.99
C GLY A 303 6.14 -14.75 10.94
N THR A 304 5.03 -15.13 10.27
CA THR A 304 5.04 -16.10 9.16
C THR A 304 5.72 -15.52 7.92
N ARG A 305 6.26 -16.38 7.05
CA ARG A 305 6.84 -15.92 5.77
C ARG A 305 5.72 -15.49 4.83
N LYS A 306 5.98 -14.44 4.04
CA LYS A 306 5.07 -13.98 2.99
C LYS A 306 5.04 -14.91 1.79
N ILE A 307 6.15 -15.59 1.54
CA ILE A 307 6.33 -16.53 0.43
C ILE A 307 7.02 -17.77 0.98
N GLU A 308 6.32 -18.90 0.92
CA GLU A 308 6.86 -20.21 1.26
C GLU A 308 7.76 -20.75 0.15
N ASN A 309 8.61 -21.74 0.46
CA ASN A 309 9.60 -22.27 -0.48
C ASN A 309 8.95 -22.82 -1.77
N ASN A 310 7.83 -23.55 -1.64
CA ASN A 310 7.11 -24.12 -2.79
C ASN A 310 6.45 -23.03 -3.64
N THR A 311 5.87 -22.01 -2.99
CA THR A 311 5.29 -20.81 -3.64
C THR A 311 6.34 -20.07 -4.47
N MET A 312 7.57 -19.91 -3.95
CA MET A 312 8.69 -19.29 -4.68
C MET A 312 9.09 -20.09 -5.93
N VAL A 313 9.11 -21.41 -5.81
CA VAL A 313 9.47 -22.34 -6.88
C VAL A 313 8.42 -22.31 -8.00
N ALA A 314 7.13 -22.28 -7.67
CA ALA A 314 6.05 -22.08 -8.64
C ALA A 314 6.07 -20.68 -9.28
N LEU A 315 6.32 -19.62 -8.52
CA LEU A 315 6.47 -18.25 -9.04
C LEU A 315 7.59 -18.14 -10.07
N ALA A 316 8.76 -18.71 -9.78
CA ALA A 316 9.89 -18.67 -10.70
C ALA A 316 9.60 -19.37 -12.04
N LEU A 317 8.86 -20.50 -12.01
CA LEU A 317 8.40 -21.17 -13.23
C LEU A 317 7.33 -20.37 -13.96
N LEU A 318 6.39 -19.77 -13.24
CA LEU A 318 5.32 -18.97 -13.83
C LEU A 318 5.90 -17.78 -14.59
N VAL A 319 6.86 -17.06 -13.99
CA VAL A 319 7.59 -15.98 -14.65
C VAL A 319 8.34 -16.50 -15.87
N ALA A 320 9.07 -17.62 -15.75
CA ALA A 320 9.83 -18.18 -16.87
C ALA A 320 8.94 -18.53 -18.08
N ASN A 321 7.75 -19.08 -17.82
CA ASN A 321 6.78 -19.49 -18.82
C ASN A 321 5.85 -18.36 -19.30
N SER A 322 5.94 -17.17 -18.71
CA SER A 322 5.14 -16.01 -19.10
C SER A 322 5.62 -15.41 -20.44
N GLN A 323 4.69 -14.89 -21.22
CA GLN A 323 4.97 -14.11 -22.43
C GLN A 323 5.35 -12.67 -22.06
N PRO A 324 6.13 -11.95 -22.89
CA PRO A 324 6.52 -10.57 -22.59
C PRO A 324 5.32 -9.63 -22.33
N ARG A 325 4.21 -9.80 -23.07
CA ARG A 325 2.97 -9.03 -22.86
C ARG A 325 2.29 -9.28 -21.50
N GLU A 326 2.66 -10.36 -20.81
CA GLU A 326 2.10 -10.74 -19.50
C GLU A 326 2.93 -10.16 -18.35
N LYS A 327 3.97 -9.35 -18.64
CA LYS A 327 4.85 -8.73 -17.64
C LYS A 327 4.07 -8.04 -16.53
N ASP A 328 3.17 -7.14 -16.87
CA ASP A 328 2.46 -6.34 -15.87
C ASP A 328 1.60 -7.21 -14.96
N ILE A 329 1.00 -8.27 -15.50
CA ILE A 329 0.26 -9.27 -14.73
C ILE A 329 1.22 -9.99 -13.76
N MET A 330 2.40 -10.42 -14.22
CA MET A 330 3.40 -11.08 -13.36
C MET A 330 3.85 -10.17 -12.22
N ILE A 331 4.14 -8.91 -12.52
CA ILE A 331 4.54 -7.93 -11.50
C ILE A 331 3.43 -7.74 -10.46
N LYS A 332 2.17 -7.68 -10.90
CA LYS A 332 1.01 -7.56 -10.00
C LYS A 332 0.87 -8.80 -9.10
N ILE A 333 0.97 -10.01 -9.66
CA ILE A 333 0.91 -11.26 -8.89
C ILE A 333 1.97 -11.27 -7.79
N ILE A 334 3.23 -11.06 -8.15
CA ILE A 334 4.35 -11.09 -7.20
C ILE A 334 4.18 -9.99 -6.14
N SER A 335 3.78 -8.78 -6.55
CA SER A 335 3.61 -7.66 -5.62
C SER A 335 2.46 -7.87 -4.63
N ASN A 336 1.40 -8.56 -5.05
CA ASN A 336 0.25 -8.85 -4.20
C ASN A 336 0.56 -9.93 -3.15
N LEU A 337 1.31 -10.97 -3.49
CA LEU A 337 1.76 -11.99 -2.53
C LEU A 337 2.62 -11.40 -1.39
N LEU A 338 3.26 -10.26 -1.65
CA LEU A 338 4.09 -9.55 -0.69
C LEU A 338 3.31 -8.56 0.19
N LYS A 339 2.01 -8.38 -0.02
CA LYS A 339 1.17 -7.55 0.86
C LYS A 339 0.85 -8.30 2.16
N ASP A 340 0.76 -7.53 3.23
CA ASP A 340 0.34 -8.03 4.55
C ASP A 340 -1.15 -8.35 4.57
#